data_AF-A0A673UCW5-F1
#
_entry.id   AF-A0A673UCW5-F1
#
_cell.length_a   1.000
_cell.length_b   1.000
_cell.length_c   1.000
_cell.angle_alpha   90.00
_cell.angle_beta   90.00
_cell.angle_gamma   90.00
#
_symmetry.space_group_name_H-M   'P 1'
#
loop_
_entity.id
_entity.type
_entity.pdbx_description
1 polymer ?
#
loop_
_entity_poly.entity_id
_entity_poly.type
_entity_poly.pdbx_seq_one_letter_code
_entity_poly.pdbx_strand_id
1 'polypeptide(L)'
;MLVPLRKLPHPLASCSGNRSWSSPTVPACAEKAKDVFLPAPPPPASALSTGHSYTPSPPHALPQAPQQVPTMGSQAPPLGPVQTLIFLDLEATGLPSSRPKVTELCLLAVHRCALESLPTPQGQPPIVPPPPRVVDKLSLCVAPGKACSPEASKITGLSTAVLAAHGRQRFDAHLANLLQAFLQRQPQPWCLVAHNGDRYDFPLLQAELASLGLTSVLDGAFCVDSIAALKALERAGSPSEHGPRKSYSLSSIYTRLYGQAPADSHMAEGDVLTLLSICQWRPQALLRWLDAHARPFSTVKPMYGVIASAGTKPGPSATTATVSLAQARDTSPNLGRGRKPKALLPTEGPGASPREGLLAPLGMLAFLTLAIATLYGLSLATPGQ
;
A
#
# COMPACT_ATOMS: atom_id res chain seq x y z
N MET A 1 -58.54 30.56 7.76
CA MET A 1 -58.07 31.45 6.69
C MET A 1 -56.71 30.91 6.23
N LEU A 2 -56.56 30.20 5.11
CA LEU A 2 -56.69 30.58 3.68
C LEU A 2 -55.51 31.40 3.12
N VAL A 3 -54.45 30.68 2.64
CA VAL A 3 -53.90 30.69 1.24
C VAL A 3 -53.24 32.02 0.72
N PRO A 4 -52.27 32.05 -0.26
CA PRO A 4 -51.63 31.00 -1.09
C PRO A 4 -50.07 30.96 -1.17
N LEU A 5 -49.56 29.92 -1.84
CA LEU A 5 -48.23 29.84 -2.49
C LEU A 5 -48.03 30.89 -3.61
N ARG A 6 -46.77 31.13 -4.02
CA ARG A 6 -46.43 31.69 -5.35
C ARG A 6 -45.54 30.75 -6.17
N LYS A 7 -45.76 30.79 -7.49
CA LYS A 7 -45.17 29.92 -8.53
C LYS A 7 -43.81 30.44 -9.02
N LEU A 8 -42.95 29.53 -9.47
CA LEU A 8 -41.87 29.82 -10.41
C LEU A 8 -42.41 29.78 -11.86
N PRO A 9 -41.92 30.64 -12.78
CA PRO A 9 -42.27 30.59 -14.19
C PRO A 9 -41.28 29.78 -15.04
N HIS A 10 -41.78 29.14 -16.10
CA HIS A 10 -40.96 28.76 -17.27
C HIS A 10 -40.60 30.02 -18.10
N PRO A 11 -39.64 29.90 -19.04
CA PRO A 11 -40.13 29.88 -20.43
C PRO A 11 -39.43 28.87 -21.36
N LEU A 12 -40.12 28.57 -22.45
CA LEU A 12 -39.61 27.93 -23.67
C LEU A 12 -38.85 28.96 -24.54
N ALA A 13 -37.83 28.52 -25.28
CA ALA A 13 -37.68 28.81 -26.71
C ALA A 13 -36.49 28.03 -27.32
N SER A 14 -36.69 27.46 -28.51
CA SER A 14 -35.61 26.82 -29.28
C SER A 14 -34.81 27.84 -30.08
N CYS A 15 -33.51 27.60 -30.28
CA CYS A 15 -32.79 28.09 -31.46
C CYS A 15 -32.00 26.93 -32.07
N SER A 16 -32.31 26.63 -33.32
CA SER A 16 -31.57 25.68 -34.16
C SER A 16 -30.24 26.29 -34.61
N GLY A 17 -29.20 25.46 -34.69
CA GLY A 17 -27.85 25.91 -35.04
C GLY A 17 -26.98 24.77 -35.55
N ASN A 18 -27.15 24.41 -36.83
CA ASN A 18 -26.22 23.51 -37.52
C ASN A 18 -24.80 24.07 -37.47
N ARG A 19 -23.87 23.35 -36.82
CA ARG A 19 -22.44 23.41 -37.13
C ARG A 19 -21.88 22.01 -37.19
N SER A 20 -21.39 21.66 -38.38
CA SER A 20 -20.61 20.45 -38.63
C SER A 20 -19.35 20.44 -37.75
N TRP A 21 -19.07 19.31 -37.13
CA TRP A 21 -17.77 19.03 -36.52
C TRP A 21 -16.92 18.29 -37.53
N SER A 22 -15.92 18.99 -38.07
CA SER A 22 -14.89 18.39 -38.93
C SER A 22 -13.94 17.55 -38.07
N SER A 23 -13.66 16.32 -38.50
CA SER A 23 -12.66 15.46 -37.85
C SER A 23 -11.28 16.13 -37.85
N PRO A 24 -10.52 16.11 -36.73
CA PRO A 24 -9.13 16.55 -36.74
C PRO A 24 -8.27 15.52 -37.50
N THR A 25 -7.62 15.98 -38.56
CA THR A 25 -6.72 15.18 -39.39
C THR A 25 -5.46 14.78 -38.61
N VAL A 26 -5.08 13.50 -38.66
CA VAL A 26 -3.83 13.00 -38.08
C VAL A 26 -2.65 13.43 -38.98
N PRO A 27 -1.61 14.11 -38.48
CA PRO A 27 -0.40 14.35 -39.25
C PRO A 27 0.45 13.07 -39.32
N ALA A 28 0.87 12.70 -40.53
CA ALA A 28 1.71 11.53 -40.75
C ALA A 28 3.13 11.75 -40.16
N CYS A 29 3.60 10.81 -39.34
CA CYS A 29 5.00 10.76 -38.92
C CYS A 29 5.84 10.20 -40.07
N ALA A 30 6.76 11.01 -40.61
CA ALA A 30 7.75 10.54 -41.55
C ALA A 30 8.89 9.82 -40.83
N GLU A 31 9.19 8.58 -41.23
CA GLU A 31 10.37 7.87 -40.78
C GLU A 31 11.65 8.59 -41.23
N LYS A 32 12.62 8.75 -40.32
CA LYS A 32 14.02 8.88 -40.75
C LYS A 32 15.01 8.31 -39.74
N ALA A 33 15.73 7.31 -40.23
CA ALA A 33 17.09 6.87 -39.90
C ALA A 33 17.57 6.91 -38.43
N LYS A 34 17.87 5.70 -37.96
CA LYS A 34 18.79 5.36 -36.85
C LYS A 34 20.09 6.18 -36.91
N ASP A 35 20.55 6.63 -35.75
CA ASP A 35 21.99 6.73 -35.46
C ASP A 35 22.27 6.13 -34.09
N VAL A 36 23.27 5.25 -34.02
CA VAL A 36 23.65 4.50 -32.81
C VAL A 36 24.90 5.13 -32.22
N PHE A 37 24.78 5.74 -31.05
CA PHE A 37 25.91 6.36 -30.37
C PHE A 37 26.71 5.32 -29.58
N LEU A 38 27.82 4.85 -30.14
CA LEU A 38 28.81 4.02 -29.44
C LEU A 38 29.81 4.93 -28.67
N PRO A 39 30.23 4.56 -27.44
CA PRO A 39 31.25 5.31 -26.72
C PRO A 39 32.65 5.08 -27.29
N ALA A 40 33.48 6.12 -27.27
CA ALA A 40 34.85 6.10 -27.76
C ALA A 40 35.82 5.34 -26.81
N PRO A 41 36.91 4.72 -27.34
CA PRO A 41 37.91 4.03 -26.53
C PRO A 41 38.87 5.00 -25.81
N PRO A 42 39.51 4.58 -24.70
CA PRO A 42 40.48 5.39 -23.96
C PRO A 42 41.85 5.49 -24.68
N PRO A 43 42.66 6.54 -24.39
CA PRO A 43 43.99 6.71 -24.96
C PRO A 43 45.04 5.74 -24.37
N PRO A 44 46.15 5.47 -25.08
CA PRO A 44 47.16 4.50 -24.66
C PRO A 44 48.06 5.01 -23.53
N ALA A 45 48.59 4.08 -22.73
CA ALA A 45 49.56 4.36 -21.67
C ALA A 45 50.95 4.68 -22.24
N SER A 46 51.57 5.76 -21.73
CA SER A 46 52.96 6.12 -22.03
C SER A 46 53.91 5.53 -20.98
N ALA A 47 55.04 5.00 -21.44
CA ALA A 47 56.00 4.26 -20.61
C ALA A 47 57.02 5.15 -19.87
N LEU A 48 57.79 4.48 -19.01
CA LEU A 48 58.83 5.00 -18.10
C LEU A 48 59.77 6.06 -18.69
N SER A 49 60.24 6.95 -17.81
CA SER A 49 61.66 7.32 -17.78
C SER A 49 62.14 7.53 -16.34
N THR A 50 63.45 7.38 -16.14
CA THR A 50 64.14 7.13 -14.87
C THR A 50 64.68 8.38 -14.17
N GLY A 51 64.82 8.33 -12.84
CA GLY A 51 65.57 9.33 -12.07
C GLY A 51 65.77 8.96 -10.60
N HIS A 52 66.85 8.23 -10.28
CA HIS A 52 67.29 8.01 -8.91
C HIS A 52 68.26 9.11 -8.45
N SER A 53 68.04 9.65 -7.25
CA SER A 53 69.11 10.21 -6.41
C SER A 53 68.80 9.98 -4.93
N TYR A 54 69.65 9.21 -4.27
CA TYR A 54 69.61 8.92 -2.83
C TYR A 54 70.77 9.66 -2.15
N THR A 55 70.51 10.33 -1.03
CA THR A 55 71.54 10.67 -0.01
C THR A 55 70.94 10.62 1.41
N PRO A 56 71.72 10.31 2.47
CA PRO A 56 71.13 9.75 3.71
C PRO A 56 71.47 10.47 5.05
N SER A 57 70.51 10.43 5.99
CA SER A 57 70.70 10.37 7.47
C SER A 57 71.25 11.64 8.18
N PRO A 58 71.27 11.76 9.56
CA PRO A 58 71.01 10.76 10.62
C PRO A 58 70.06 11.31 11.76
N PRO A 59 70.07 10.92 13.07
CA PRO A 59 68.82 10.63 13.81
C PRO A 59 68.65 11.33 15.21
N HIS A 60 67.61 10.89 15.96
CA HIS A 60 67.33 11.07 17.41
C HIS A 60 66.56 12.31 17.91
N ALA A 61 65.32 12.06 18.36
CA ALA A 61 64.80 12.45 19.69
C ALA A 61 63.61 11.54 20.10
N LEU A 62 63.47 11.22 21.39
CA LEU A 62 62.41 10.39 21.98
C LEU A 62 61.32 11.26 22.67
N PRO A 63 60.19 10.72 23.16
CA PRO A 63 58.87 11.30 22.90
C PRO A 63 58.41 12.37 23.90
N GLN A 64 57.46 13.20 23.45
CA GLN A 64 56.62 14.02 24.33
C GLN A 64 55.27 13.34 24.62
N ALA A 65 54.64 13.79 25.72
CA ALA A 65 53.47 13.20 26.36
C ALA A 65 52.24 13.01 25.44
N PRO A 66 51.34 12.06 25.76
CA PRO A 66 50.15 11.82 24.95
C PRO A 66 49.23 13.04 24.93
N GLN A 67 49.19 13.73 23.79
CA GLN A 67 48.10 14.64 23.50
C GLN A 67 46.81 13.83 23.45
N GLN A 68 45.78 14.30 24.16
CA GLN A 68 44.45 13.71 24.11
C GLN A 68 43.91 13.84 22.68
N VAL A 69 43.96 12.74 21.92
CA VAL A 69 43.20 12.61 20.67
C VAL A 69 41.75 12.85 21.04
N PRO A 70 41.08 13.90 20.50
CA PRO A 70 39.66 14.05 20.69
C PRO A 70 39.03 12.81 20.06
N THR A 71 38.34 12.01 20.86
CA THR A 71 37.58 10.88 20.34
C THR A 71 36.57 11.45 19.36
N MET A 72 36.88 11.36 18.07
CA MET A 72 35.96 11.69 16.99
C MET A 72 34.78 10.74 17.16
N GLY A 73 33.77 11.21 17.89
CA GLY A 73 32.52 10.50 18.05
C GLY A 73 32.06 10.14 16.64
N SER A 74 31.73 8.87 16.43
CA SER A 74 31.29 8.36 15.13
C SER A 74 29.94 8.97 14.78
N GLN A 75 29.97 10.24 14.37
CA GLN A 75 28.91 10.96 13.74
C GLN A 75 28.66 10.21 12.43
N ALA A 76 27.63 9.36 12.44
CA ALA A 76 27.09 8.84 11.20
C ALA A 76 26.88 10.06 10.28
N PRO A 77 27.26 9.96 8.98
CA PRO A 77 27.09 11.08 8.06
C PRO A 77 25.63 11.55 8.13
N PRO A 78 25.38 12.87 8.11
CA PRO A 78 24.02 13.39 8.21
C PRO A 78 23.17 12.69 7.16
N LEU A 79 22.11 12.01 7.62
CA LEU A 79 21.24 11.23 6.75
C LEU A 79 20.79 12.11 5.59
N GLY A 80 21.06 11.64 4.37
CA GLY A 80 20.59 12.30 3.16
C GLY A 80 19.06 12.44 3.20
N PRO A 81 18.51 13.42 2.46
CA PRO A 81 17.08 13.69 2.50
C PRO A 81 16.30 12.45 2.00
N VAL A 82 15.07 12.27 2.47
CA VAL A 82 14.28 11.06 2.24
C VAL A 82 14.00 10.86 0.75
N GLN A 83 14.38 9.71 0.22
CA GLN A 83 14.23 9.38 -1.20
C GLN A 83 12.86 8.78 -1.51
N THR A 84 12.24 8.04 -0.59
CA THR A 84 10.91 7.45 -0.80
C THR A 84 9.97 7.73 0.36
N LEU A 85 8.79 8.26 0.06
CA LEU A 85 7.69 8.40 1.00
C LEU A 85 6.77 7.19 0.82
N ILE A 86 6.46 6.50 1.91
CA ILE A 86 5.61 5.31 1.89
C ILE A 86 4.36 5.63 2.68
N PHE A 87 3.30 6.00 1.96
CA PHE A 87 2.01 6.30 2.57
C PHE A 87 1.40 5.01 3.11
N LEU A 88 1.02 5.02 4.39
CA LEU A 88 0.51 3.88 5.16
C LEU A 88 -0.85 4.24 5.74
N ASP A 89 -1.78 3.29 5.66
CA ASP A 89 -3.01 3.26 6.43
C ASP A 89 -3.33 1.82 6.88
N LEU A 90 -3.91 1.68 8.08
CA LEU A 90 -4.30 0.41 8.67
C LEU A 90 -5.76 0.42 9.12
N GLU A 91 -6.59 -0.42 8.48
CA GLU A 91 -7.86 -0.80 9.08
C GLU A 91 -7.67 -1.88 10.13
N ALA A 92 -8.45 -1.81 11.20
CA ALA A 92 -8.32 -2.71 12.33
C ALA A 92 -9.65 -3.03 13.02
N THR A 93 -9.63 -4.01 13.92
CA THR A 93 -10.82 -4.45 14.68
C THR A 93 -11.44 -3.41 15.62
N GLY A 94 -10.86 -2.21 15.78
CA GLY A 94 -11.36 -1.16 16.68
C GLY A 94 -10.30 -0.16 17.16
N LEU A 95 -10.68 0.69 18.12
CA LEU A 95 -9.82 1.74 18.68
C LEU A 95 -8.75 1.21 19.66
N PRO A 96 -7.68 1.96 19.99
CA PRO A 96 -6.55 1.47 20.79
C PRO A 96 -6.90 0.85 22.15
N SER A 97 -7.92 1.37 22.84
CA SER A 97 -8.43 0.83 24.11
C SER A 97 -8.92 -0.63 23.99
N SER A 98 -9.36 -1.05 22.81
CA SER A 98 -9.82 -2.42 22.53
C SER A 98 -8.68 -3.42 22.31
N ARG A 99 -7.42 -2.96 22.31
CA ARG A 99 -6.23 -3.71 21.84
C ARG A 99 -6.48 -4.30 20.44
N PRO A 100 -6.56 -3.46 19.40
CA PRO A 100 -7.01 -3.89 18.09
C PRO A 100 -5.98 -4.76 17.36
N LYS A 101 -6.45 -5.42 16.30
CA LYS A 101 -5.65 -6.22 15.37
C LYS A 101 -5.92 -5.76 13.95
N VAL A 102 -4.90 -5.77 13.11
CA VAL A 102 -4.99 -5.31 11.70
C VAL A 102 -5.95 -6.21 10.92
N THR A 103 -6.83 -5.57 10.15
CA THR A 103 -7.80 -6.20 9.22
C THR A 103 -7.53 -5.85 7.77
N GLU A 104 -6.90 -4.70 7.51
CA GLU A 104 -6.40 -4.31 6.19
C GLU A 104 -5.16 -3.44 6.34
N LEU A 105 -4.24 -3.51 5.37
CA LEU A 105 -3.03 -2.70 5.32
C LEU A 105 -2.81 -2.24 3.89
N CYS A 106 -2.58 -0.96 3.69
CA CYS A 106 -2.11 -0.42 2.41
C CYS A 106 -0.76 0.31 2.56
N LEU A 107 0.14 0.09 1.61
CA LEU A 107 1.35 0.88 1.37
C LEU A 107 1.33 1.43 -0.05
N LEU A 108 1.62 2.72 -0.19
CA LEU A 108 1.88 3.36 -1.48
C LEU A 108 3.22 4.09 -1.42
N ALA A 109 4.23 3.52 -2.07
CA ALA A 109 5.58 4.07 -2.13
C ALA A 109 5.73 5.03 -3.31
N VAL A 110 6.17 6.25 -3.02
CA VAL A 110 6.32 7.37 -3.96
C VAL A 110 7.73 7.95 -3.81
N HIS A 111 8.51 7.92 -4.88
CA HIS A 111 9.84 8.54 -4.89
C HIS A 111 9.76 10.07 -4.81
N ARG A 112 10.68 10.72 -4.09
CA ARG A 112 10.68 12.16 -3.82
C ARG A 112 10.56 13.02 -5.09
N CYS A 113 11.23 12.61 -6.17
CA CYS A 113 11.26 13.38 -7.42
C CYS A 113 9.86 13.54 -8.04
N ALA A 114 8.97 12.56 -7.84
CA ALA A 114 7.60 12.59 -8.33
C ALA A 114 6.73 13.60 -7.57
N LEU A 115 7.11 13.98 -6.35
CA LEU A 115 6.50 15.07 -5.59
C LEU A 115 7.18 16.40 -5.87
N GLU A 116 8.51 16.42 -6.04
CA GLU A 116 9.27 17.62 -6.40
C GLU A 116 8.84 18.19 -7.75
N SER A 117 8.53 17.33 -8.73
CA SER A 117 8.07 17.69 -10.07
C SER A 117 6.63 18.20 -10.14
N LEU A 118 5.85 18.14 -9.05
CA LEU A 118 4.47 18.60 -9.07
C LEU A 118 4.42 20.14 -9.11
N PRO A 119 3.63 20.73 -10.02
CA PRO A 119 3.38 22.16 -10.01
C PRO A 119 2.63 22.56 -8.73
N THR A 120 2.89 23.75 -8.22
CA THR A 120 2.09 24.33 -7.13
C THR A 120 0.62 24.39 -7.55
N PRO A 121 -0.33 23.83 -6.78
CA PRO A 121 -1.74 23.84 -7.16
C PRO A 121 -2.27 25.27 -7.38
N GLN A 122 -3.01 25.46 -8.46
CA GLN A 122 -3.65 26.73 -8.83
C GLN A 122 -5.17 26.63 -8.72
N GLY A 123 -5.84 27.77 -8.49
CA GLY A 123 -7.29 27.86 -8.26
C GLY A 123 -7.68 27.83 -6.78
N GLN A 124 -8.93 28.23 -6.49
CA GLN A 124 -9.54 28.13 -5.17
C GLN A 124 -11.00 27.61 -5.29
N PRO A 125 -11.31 26.38 -4.82
CA PRO A 125 -10.35 25.36 -4.38
C PRO A 125 -9.43 24.91 -5.54
N PRO A 126 -8.19 24.47 -5.27
CA PRO A 126 -7.38 23.76 -6.25
C PRO A 126 -8.04 22.44 -6.66
N ILE A 127 -7.76 21.99 -7.89
CA ILE A 127 -8.13 20.64 -8.35
C ILE A 127 -7.32 19.60 -7.55
N VAL A 128 -7.94 18.46 -7.21
CA VAL A 128 -7.27 17.32 -6.58
C VAL A 128 -6.09 16.86 -7.47
N PRO A 129 -4.84 16.85 -6.97
CA PRO A 129 -3.71 16.38 -7.75
C PRO A 129 -3.87 14.90 -8.13
N PRO A 130 -3.59 14.49 -9.37
CA PRO A 130 -3.55 13.08 -9.72
C PRO A 130 -2.37 12.40 -8.99
N PRO A 131 -2.52 11.13 -8.55
CA PRO A 131 -1.41 10.34 -8.07
C PRO A 131 -0.27 10.27 -9.12
N PRO A 132 1.00 10.28 -8.71
CA PRO A 132 2.10 10.11 -9.64
C PRO A 132 2.00 8.79 -10.42
N ARG A 133 2.46 8.79 -11.68
CA ARG A 133 2.38 7.60 -12.54
C ARG A 133 3.30 6.45 -12.10
N VAL A 134 4.42 6.78 -11.46
CA VAL A 134 5.42 5.81 -10.98
C VAL A 134 5.27 5.70 -9.46
N VAL A 135 4.56 4.65 -9.03
CA VAL A 135 4.31 4.31 -7.63
C VAL A 135 4.31 2.79 -7.48
N ASP A 136 4.91 2.29 -6.41
CA ASP A 136 4.76 0.88 -5.99
C ASP A 136 3.61 0.82 -4.97
N LYS A 137 2.69 -0.13 -5.11
CA LYS A 137 1.51 -0.28 -4.23
C LYS A 137 1.36 -1.71 -3.72
N LEU A 138 1.00 -1.82 -2.45
CA LEU A 138 0.62 -3.06 -1.79
C LEU A 138 -0.66 -2.82 -0.99
N SER A 139 -1.70 -3.62 -1.20
CA SER A 139 -2.93 -3.60 -0.40
C SER A 139 -3.32 -5.03 -0.05
N LEU A 140 -3.56 -5.31 1.24
CA LEU A 140 -3.77 -6.66 1.77
C LEU A 140 -4.81 -6.69 2.90
N CYS A 141 -5.88 -7.46 2.74
CA CYS A 141 -6.78 -7.81 3.84
C CYS A 141 -6.18 -8.94 4.71
N VAL A 142 -6.28 -8.80 6.04
CA VAL A 142 -5.65 -9.66 7.06
C VAL A 142 -6.72 -10.21 7.99
N ALA A 143 -6.65 -11.50 8.35
CA ALA A 143 -7.54 -12.09 9.35
C ALA A 143 -7.06 -11.76 10.78
N PRO A 144 -7.80 -10.98 11.58
CA PRO A 144 -7.27 -10.38 12.82
C PRO A 144 -7.12 -11.33 14.01
N GLY A 145 -7.61 -12.58 13.92
CA GLY A 145 -7.59 -13.55 15.02
C GLY A 145 -8.51 -13.22 16.22
N LYS A 146 -9.23 -12.09 16.19
CA LYS A 146 -10.28 -11.68 17.14
C LYS A 146 -11.48 -11.08 16.40
N ALA A 147 -12.59 -10.87 17.08
CA ALA A 147 -13.75 -10.18 16.51
C ALA A 147 -13.46 -8.68 16.23
N CYS A 148 -13.88 -8.18 15.07
CA CYS A 148 -14.06 -6.75 14.83
C CYS A 148 -15.17 -6.19 15.74
N SER A 149 -15.05 -4.94 16.20
CA SER A 149 -16.18 -4.26 16.85
C SER A 149 -17.32 -4.00 15.84
N PRO A 150 -18.57 -3.82 16.29
CA PRO A 150 -19.68 -3.48 15.41
C PRO A 150 -19.42 -2.20 14.61
N GLU A 151 -18.81 -1.19 15.24
CA GLU A 151 -18.48 0.10 14.64
C GLU A 151 -17.36 -0.04 13.60
N ALA A 152 -16.28 -0.74 13.94
CA ALA A 152 -15.19 -1.02 13.00
C ALA A 152 -15.68 -1.79 11.78
N SER A 153 -16.51 -2.83 11.99
CA SER A 153 -17.10 -3.62 10.90
C SER A 153 -18.04 -2.78 10.02
N LYS A 154 -18.74 -1.81 10.63
CA LYS A 154 -19.69 -0.94 9.92
C LYS A 154 -18.98 0.10 9.05
N ILE A 155 -17.89 0.70 9.52
CA ILE A 155 -17.18 1.73 8.75
C ILE A 155 -16.32 1.12 7.64
N THR A 156 -15.63 0.01 7.92
CA THR A 156 -14.71 -0.64 6.96
C THR A 156 -15.38 -1.61 6.00
N GLY A 157 -16.59 -2.08 6.32
CA GLY A 157 -17.20 -3.24 5.67
C GLY A 157 -16.52 -4.59 5.99
N LEU A 158 -15.43 -4.60 6.77
CA LEU A 158 -14.65 -5.80 7.09
C LEU A 158 -15.09 -6.42 8.41
N SER A 159 -15.48 -7.69 8.36
CA SER A 159 -15.71 -8.50 9.56
C SER A 159 -14.79 -9.73 9.57
N THR A 160 -14.45 -10.20 10.77
CA THR A 160 -13.65 -11.43 10.96
C THR A 160 -14.27 -12.63 10.22
N ALA A 161 -15.60 -12.71 10.13
CA ALA A 161 -16.30 -13.76 9.41
C ALA A 161 -16.11 -13.67 7.89
N VAL A 162 -16.24 -12.48 7.30
CA VAL A 162 -16.00 -12.25 5.85
C VAL A 162 -14.54 -12.50 5.48
N LEU A 163 -13.59 -12.03 6.31
CA LEU A 163 -12.16 -12.25 6.11
C LEU A 163 -11.81 -13.75 6.17
N ALA A 164 -12.41 -14.51 7.11
CA ALA A 164 -12.24 -15.96 7.19
C ALA A 164 -12.90 -16.70 6.01
N ALA A 165 -14.09 -16.29 5.58
CA ALA A 165 -14.78 -16.88 4.42
C ALA A 165 -14.00 -16.68 3.11
N HIS A 166 -13.28 -15.56 2.97
CA HIS A 166 -12.36 -15.30 1.85
C HIS A 166 -10.95 -15.89 2.07
N GLY A 167 -10.75 -16.75 3.08
CA GLY A 167 -9.49 -17.43 3.35
C GLY A 167 -8.29 -16.50 3.58
N ARG A 168 -8.52 -15.32 4.16
CA ARG A 168 -7.42 -14.38 4.49
C ARG A 168 -6.54 -14.98 5.59
N GLN A 169 -5.23 -14.85 5.43
CA GLN A 169 -4.24 -15.29 6.42
C GLN A 169 -4.11 -14.25 7.54
N ARG A 170 -3.54 -14.65 8.68
CA ARG A 170 -3.32 -13.75 9.82
C ARG A 170 -2.12 -12.83 9.56
N PHE A 171 -1.89 -11.86 10.44
CA PHE A 171 -0.61 -11.17 10.48
C PHE A 171 0.46 -12.18 10.94
N ASP A 172 1.33 -12.60 10.03
CA ASP A 172 2.30 -13.68 10.24
C ASP A 172 3.68 -13.36 9.65
N ALA A 173 4.60 -14.32 9.73
CA ALA A 173 5.97 -14.15 9.24
C ALA A 173 6.05 -14.04 7.70
N HIS A 174 5.09 -14.59 6.95
CA HIS A 174 5.04 -14.44 5.50
C HIS A 174 4.61 -13.03 5.11
N LEU A 175 3.64 -12.46 5.81
CA LEU A 175 3.29 -11.03 5.67
C LEU A 175 4.48 -10.13 6.05
N ALA A 176 5.17 -10.41 7.16
CA ALA A 176 6.34 -9.64 7.57
C ALA A 176 7.48 -9.67 6.53
N ASN A 177 7.76 -10.84 5.94
CA ASN A 177 8.74 -10.99 4.86
C ASN A 177 8.30 -10.27 3.57
N LEU A 178 7.01 -10.29 3.25
CA LEU A 178 6.45 -9.58 2.10
C LEU A 178 6.58 -8.06 2.27
N LEU A 179 6.27 -7.53 3.46
CA LEU A 179 6.52 -6.13 3.81
C LEU A 179 8.01 -5.78 3.66
N GLN A 180 8.90 -6.61 4.22
CA GLN A 180 10.35 -6.39 4.10
C GLN A 180 10.80 -6.35 2.63
N ALA A 181 10.34 -7.27 1.80
CA ALA A 181 10.68 -7.32 0.37
C ALA A 181 10.13 -6.11 -0.40
N PHE A 182 8.90 -5.65 -0.11
CA PHE A 182 8.33 -4.45 -0.70
C PHE A 182 9.15 -3.19 -0.33
N LEU A 183 9.55 -3.08 0.93
CA LEU A 183 10.34 -1.96 1.47
C LEU A 183 11.78 -1.93 0.94
N GLN A 184 12.41 -3.11 0.76
CA GLN A 184 13.77 -3.22 0.22
C GLN A 184 13.88 -2.82 -1.25
N ARG A 185 12.78 -2.78 -2.00
CA ARG A 185 12.77 -2.25 -3.38
C ARG A 185 12.86 -0.72 -3.44
N GLN A 186 12.59 -0.03 -2.34
CA GLN A 186 12.41 1.42 -2.32
C GLN A 186 13.76 2.15 -2.10
N PRO A 187 14.08 3.19 -2.89
CA PRO A 187 15.25 4.04 -2.67
C PRO A 187 15.34 4.58 -1.23
N GLN A 188 16.52 4.43 -0.63
CA GLN A 188 16.84 4.77 0.76
C GLN A 188 17.41 6.19 0.90
N PRO A 189 17.23 6.86 2.06
CA PRO A 189 16.36 6.46 3.16
C PRO A 189 14.89 6.65 2.81
N TRP A 190 14.02 5.76 3.30
CA TRP A 190 12.57 5.86 3.12
C TRP A 190 11.84 6.13 4.44
N CYS A 191 10.67 6.77 4.34
CA CYS A 191 9.88 7.23 5.48
C CYS A 191 8.41 6.85 5.33
N LEU A 192 7.87 6.18 6.34
CA LEU A 192 6.44 5.91 6.48
C LEU A 192 5.69 7.22 6.79
N VAL A 193 4.59 7.44 6.09
CA VAL A 193 3.70 8.60 6.28
C VAL A 193 2.30 8.07 6.54
N ALA A 194 1.77 8.27 7.75
CA ALA A 194 0.41 7.86 8.12
C ALA A 194 -0.37 9.03 8.72
N HIS A 195 -1.68 8.89 8.86
CA HIS A 195 -2.56 9.93 9.37
C HIS A 195 -3.00 9.66 10.80
N ASN A 196 -2.55 10.48 11.77
CA ASN A 196 -2.58 10.13 13.21
C ASN A 196 -1.68 8.91 13.55
N GLY A 197 -0.71 8.61 12.68
CA GLY A 197 0.18 7.45 12.77
C GLY A 197 0.97 7.35 14.08
N ASP A 198 1.34 8.49 14.68
CA ASP A 198 2.06 8.52 15.97
C ASP A 198 1.22 7.95 17.13
N ARG A 199 -0.11 7.90 16.96
CA ARG A 199 -1.07 7.48 17.99
C ARG A 199 -1.86 6.22 17.61
N TYR A 200 -1.69 5.73 16.39
CA TYR A 200 -2.47 4.60 15.87
C TYR A 200 -1.63 3.64 15.03
N ASP A 201 -1.32 3.98 13.79
CA ASP A 201 -0.75 3.06 12.79
C ASP A 201 0.62 2.54 13.19
N PHE A 202 1.54 3.43 13.57
CA PHE A 202 2.90 3.03 13.90
C PHE A 202 2.93 2.17 15.17
N PRO A 203 2.27 2.55 16.29
CA PRO A 203 2.15 1.68 17.45
C PRO A 203 1.45 0.34 17.17
N LEU A 204 0.43 0.32 16.29
CA LEU A 204 -0.29 -0.92 15.97
C LEU A 204 0.59 -1.88 15.14
N LEU A 205 1.20 -1.39 14.07
CA LEU A 205 2.13 -2.17 13.24
C LEU A 205 3.30 -2.71 14.06
N GLN A 206 3.86 -1.88 14.94
CA GLN A 206 4.90 -2.29 15.88
C GLN A 206 4.42 -3.37 16.86
N ALA A 207 3.15 -3.35 17.29
CA ALA A 207 2.58 -4.38 18.15
C ALA A 207 2.32 -5.70 17.41
N GLU A 208 1.95 -5.67 16.13
CA GLU A 208 1.84 -6.89 15.31
C GLU A 208 3.23 -7.51 15.09
N LEU A 209 4.22 -6.75 14.63
CA LEU A 209 5.59 -7.22 14.42
C LEU A 209 6.25 -7.71 15.71
N ALA A 210 6.07 -6.99 16.83
CA ALA A 210 6.56 -7.43 18.14
C ALA A 210 5.91 -8.73 18.61
N SER A 211 4.65 -9.00 18.25
CA SER A 211 3.98 -10.26 18.60
C SER A 211 4.55 -11.49 17.86
N LEU A 212 5.30 -11.26 16.78
CA LEU A 212 6.04 -12.27 16.03
C LEU A 212 7.54 -12.30 16.35
N GLY A 213 8.05 -11.33 17.13
CA GLY A 213 9.49 -11.12 17.32
C GLY A 213 10.22 -10.55 16.09
N LEU A 214 9.50 -9.92 15.15
CA LEU A 214 9.99 -9.46 13.85
C LEU A 214 10.05 -7.94 13.72
N THR A 215 10.28 -7.20 14.82
CA THR A 215 10.40 -5.73 14.79
C THR A 215 11.51 -5.23 13.87
N SER A 216 12.56 -6.04 13.65
CA SER A 216 13.71 -5.69 12.82
C SER A 216 13.40 -5.49 11.33
N VAL A 217 12.20 -5.88 10.88
CA VAL A 217 11.68 -5.52 9.54
C VAL A 217 11.65 -3.99 9.33
N LEU A 218 11.50 -3.20 10.40
CA LEU A 218 11.41 -1.74 10.37
C LEU A 218 12.57 -1.02 11.08
N ASP A 219 13.69 -1.68 11.40
CA ASP A 219 14.81 -1.03 12.10
C ASP A 219 15.45 0.11 11.29
N GLY A 220 15.51 -0.03 9.96
CA GLY A 220 15.99 1.00 9.03
C GLY A 220 14.92 2.00 8.57
N ALA A 221 13.68 1.89 9.07
CA ALA A 221 12.57 2.74 8.67
C ALA A 221 12.62 4.10 9.37
N PHE A 222 12.19 5.15 8.66
CA PHE A 222 11.76 6.40 9.29
C PHE A 222 10.22 6.49 9.31
N CYS A 223 9.66 7.35 10.15
CA CYS A 223 8.22 7.65 10.14
C CYS A 223 7.90 9.11 10.51
N VAL A 224 6.81 9.63 9.96
CA VAL A 224 6.21 10.92 10.32
C VAL A 224 4.67 10.89 10.33
N ASP A 225 4.06 11.67 11.22
CA ASP A 225 2.61 11.88 11.25
C ASP A 225 2.19 13.05 10.35
N SER A 226 1.33 12.78 9.37
CA SER A 226 0.82 13.79 8.45
C SER A 226 -0.03 14.87 9.15
N ILE A 227 -0.65 14.60 10.31
CA ILE A 227 -1.37 15.64 11.08
C ILE A 227 -0.39 16.71 11.55
N ALA A 228 0.82 16.33 11.98
CA ALA A 228 1.84 17.28 12.39
C ALA A 228 2.36 18.10 11.19
N ALA A 229 2.60 17.43 10.05
CA ALA A 229 3.00 18.06 8.80
C ALA A 229 1.98 19.09 8.30
N LEU A 230 0.72 18.68 8.12
CA LEU A 230 -0.33 19.55 7.57
C LEU A 230 -0.66 20.72 8.51
N LYS A 231 -0.57 20.54 9.85
CA LYS A 231 -0.66 21.66 10.81
C LYS A 231 0.46 22.69 10.63
N ALA A 232 1.69 22.26 10.34
CA ALA A 232 2.81 23.16 10.09
C ALA A 232 2.66 23.88 8.74
N LEU A 233 2.28 23.14 7.68
CA LEU A 233 2.06 23.65 6.33
C LEU A 233 0.90 24.67 6.25
N GLU A 234 -0.20 24.45 6.98
CA GLU A 234 -1.29 25.43 7.09
C GLU A 234 -0.84 26.70 7.83
N ARG A 235 -0.16 26.56 8.98
CA ARG A 235 0.35 27.73 9.74
C ARG A 235 1.32 28.58 8.94
N ALA A 236 2.22 27.96 8.18
CA ALA A 236 3.14 28.67 7.28
C ALA A 236 2.43 29.36 6.09
N GLY A 237 1.20 28.95 5.75
CA GLY A 237 0.37 29.58 4.71
C GLY A 237 -0.59 30.65 5.21
N SER A 238 -0.93 30.64 6.50
CA SER A 238 -1.85 31.61 7.11
C SER A 238 -1.54 31.74 8.60
N PRO A 239 -0.73 32.74 9.01
CA PRO A 239 -0.25 32.89 10.38
C PRO A 239 -1.29 33.45 11.37
N SER A 240 -2.57 33.59 10.96
CA SER A 240 -3.63 34.07 11.85
C SER A 240 -4.04 33.00 12.85
N GLU A 241 -3.58 33.13 14.09
CA GLU A 241 -3.90 32.18 15.18
C GLU A 241 -5.35 32.29 15.69
N HIS A 242 -6.09 33.34 15.31
CA HIS A 242 -7.42 33.67 15.85
C HIS A 242 -8.59 33.05 15.07
N GLY A 243 -8.34 31.97 14.32
CA GLY A 243 -9.39 31.21 13.63
C GLY A 243 -10.13 30.21 14.54
N PRO A 244 -11.37 29.81 14.21
CA PRO A 244 -12.04 28.71 14.90
C PRO A 244 -11.24 27.41 14.79
N ARG A 245 -11.31 26.55 15.83
CA ARG A 245 -10.56 25.28 15.88
C ARG A 245 -10.92 24.39 14.68
N LYS A 246 -9.94 24.18 13.79
CA LYS A 246 -10.07 23.31 12.62
C LYS A 246 -9.95 21.83 13.00
N SER A 247 -10.78 20.98 12.42
CA SER A 247 -10.56 19.54 12.42
C SER A 247 -9.38 19.17 11.50
N TYR A 248 -8.56 18.23 11.97
CA TYR A 248 -7.45 17.62 11.24
C TYR A 248 -7.66 16.11 11.06
N SER A 249 -8.91 15.63 10.99
CA SER A 249 -9.15 14.30 10.41
C SER A 249 -8.93 14.32 8.90
N LEU A 250 -8.61 13.18 8.31
CA LEU A 250 -8.24 13.02 6.91
C LEU A 250 -9.26 13.67 5.96
N SER A 251 -10.54 13.28 6.08
CA SER A 251 -11.65 13.85 5.32
C SER A 251 -11.84 15.35 5.59
N SER A 252 -11.60 15.83 6.82
CA SER A 252 -11.72 17.27 7.15
C SER A 252 -10.65 18.12 6.49
N ILE A 253 -9.44 17.59 6.31
CA ILE A 253 -8.36 18.24 5.58
C ILE A 253 -8.67 18.20 4.09
N TYR A 254 -8.98 17.01 3.56
CA TYR A 254 -9.28 16.83 2.13
C TYR A 254 -10.42 17.74 1.65
N THR A 255 -11.57 17.74 2.33
CA THR A 255 -12.71 18.62 1.98
C THR A 255 -12.36 20.10 2.12
N ARG A 256 -11.52 20.48 3.09
CA ARG A 256 -11.06 21.87 3.26
C ARG A 256 -10.10 22.33 2.15
N LEU A 257 -9.28 21.43 1.64
CA LEU A 257 -8.32 21.74 0.57
C LEU A 257 -8.95 21.71 -0.82
N TYR A 258 -9.86 20.76 -1.08
CA TYR A 258 -10.35 20.47 -2.43
C TYR A 258 -11.85 20.75 -2.64
N GLY A 259 -12.60 21.11 -1.59
CA GLY A 259 -14.03 21.45 -1.71
C GLY A 259 -14.97 20.26 -1.96
N GLN A 260 -14.46 19.03 -1.93
CA GLN A 260 -15.18 17.79 -2.19
C GLN A 260 -14.87 16.73 -1.11
N ALA A 261 -15.77 15.78 -0.90
CA ALA A 261 -15.51 14.63 -0.03
C ALA A 261 -14.53 13.64 -0.68
N PRO A 262 -13.77 12.85 0.12
CA PRO A 262 -13.08 11.66 -0.39
C PRO A 262 -14.08 10.64 -0.94
N ALA A 263 -13.66 9.82 -1.91
CA ALA A 263 -14.53 8.81 -2.52
C ALA A 263 -14.68 7.55 -1.65
N ASP A 264 -13.55 6.94 -1.28
CA ASP A 264 -13.47 5.60 -0.71
C ASP A 264 -12.94 5.63 0.74
N SER A 265 -13.59 6.41 1.62
CA SER A 265 -13.21 6.48 3.04
C SER A 265 -13.42 5.14 3.75
N HIS A 266 -12.53 4.82 4.70
CA HIS A 266 -12.53 3.57 5.47
C HIS A 266 -12.22 2.30 4.65
N MET A 267 -11.45 2.47 3.58
CA MET A 267 -10.71 1.40 2.91
C MET A 267 -9.24 1.80 2.94
N ALA A 268 -8.32 0.90 3.32
CA ALA A 268 -6.92 1.27 3.52
C ALA A 268 -6.28 1.88 2.27
N GLU A 269 -6.67 1.41 1.07
CA GLU A 269 -6.23 2.03 -0.20
C GLU A 269 -6.84 3.41 -0.45
N GLY A 270 -8.14 3.58 -0.17
CA GLY A 270 -8.85 4.85 -0.39
C GLY A 270 -8.36 5.96 0.54
N ASP A 271 -8.08 5.62 1.81
CA ASP A 271 -7.53 6.57 2.77
C ASP A 271 -6.02 6.82 2.51
N VAL A 272 -5.24 5.86 2.02
CA VAL A 272 -3.87 6.11 1.48
C VAL A 272 -3.90 7.07 0.28
N LEU A 273 -4.83 6.92 -0.66
CA LEU A 273 -4.95 7.82 -1.82
C LEU A 273 -5.41 9.23 -1.41
N THR A 274 -6.29 9.31 -0.41
CA THR A 274 -6.74 10.57 0.20
C THR A 274 -5.58 11.26 0.94
N LEU A 275 -4.75 10.50 1.65
CA LEU A 275 -3.55 10.96 2.34
C LEU A 275 -2.49 11.46 1.37
N LEU A 276 -2.20 10.70 0.30
CA LEU A 276 -1.33 11.14 -0.79
C LEU A 276 -1.82 12.49 -1.35
N SER A 277 -3.12 12.59 -1.64
CA SER A 277 -3.71 13.81 -2.20
C SER A 277 -3.45 15.03 -1.32
N ILE A 278 -3.76 14.98 -0.01
CA ILE A 278 -3.50 16.12 0.89
C ILE A 278 -2.01 16.43 1.04
N CYS A 279 -1.13 15.43 0.90
CA CYS A 279 0.31 15.60 0.88
C CYS A 279 0.83 16.26 -0.42
N GLN A 280 0.15 16.05 -1.56
CA GLN A 280 0.42 16.74 -2.83
C GLN A 280 -0.02 18.21 -2.86
N TRP A 281 -0.68 18.74 -1.81
CA TRP A 281 -1.10 20.15 -1.75
C TRP A 281 0.05 21.16 -1.75
N ARG A 282 1.15 20.86 -1.02
CA ARG A 282 2.35 21.71 -0.93
C ARG A 282 3.61 20.83 -0.88
N PRO A 283 3.94 20.12 -1.97
CA PRO A 283 4.89 19.00 -1.90
C PRO A 283 6.30 19.45 -1.52
N GLN A 284 6.80 20.58 -2.04
CA GLN A 284 8.13 21.11 -1.68
C GLN A 284 8.19 21.67 -0.24
N ALA A 285 7.05 21.98 0.39
CA ALA A 285 6.99 22.32 1.81
C ALA A 285 6.90 21.06 2.68
N LEU A 286 6.13 20.05 2.23
CA LEU A 286 6.02 18.75 2.88
C LEU A 286 7.37 18.04 2.94
N LEU A 287 8.10 17.96 1.82
CA LEU A 287 9.40 17.29 1.76
C LEU A 287 10.41 17.93 2.72
N ARG A 288 10.54 19.26 2.73
CA ARG A 288 11.41 19.98 3.68
C ARG A 288 10.98 19.77 5.14
N TRP A 289 9.68 19.68 5.41
CA TRP A 289 9.20 19.37 6.75
C TRP A 289 9.54 17.92 7.14
N LEU A 290 9.31 16.97 6.24
CA LEU A 290 9.59 15.54 6.45
C LEU A 290 11.08 15.29 6.66
N ASP A 291 11.95 15.83 5.81
CA ASP A 291 13.42 15.74 5.94
C ASP A 291 13.92 16.26 7.30
N ALA A 292 13.21 17.21 7.93
CA ALA A 292 13.55 17.79 9.24
C ALA A 292 12.88 17.12 10.45
N HIS A 293 11.83 16.28 10.26
CA HIS A 293 11.03 15.70 11.34
C HIS A 293 10.94 14.17 11.30
N ALA A 294 11.50 13.52 10.27
CA ALA A 294 11.62 12.08 10.18
C ALA A 294 12.42 11.51 11.36
N ARG A 295 11.81 10.57 12.09
CA ARG A 295 12.47 9.85 13.20
C ARG A 295 12.51 8.34 12.90
N PRO A 296 13.48 7.58 13.44
CA PRO A 296 13.52 6.13 13.25
C PRO A 296 12.28 5.45 13.82
N PHE A 297 11.68 4.52 13.06
CA PHE A 297 10.50 3.75 13.49
C PHE A 297 10.81 2.86 14.71
N SER A 298 12.06 2.43 14.88
CA SER A 298 12.53 1.72 16.08
C SER A 298 12.30 2.50 17.39
N THR A 299 12.08 3.81 17.33
CA THR A 299 11.67 4.63 18.50
C THR A 299 10.19 4.51 18.86
N VAL A 300 9.36 3.94 17.98
CA VAL A 300 7.92 3.74 18.19
C VAL A 300 7.71 2.61 19.19
N LYS A 301 6.93 2.91 20.22
CA LYS A 301 6.51 1.92 21.23
C LYS A 301 5.32 1.11 20.69
N PRO A 302 5.29 -0.22 20.88
CA PRO A 302 4.11 -1.03 20.60
C PRO A 302 2.86 -0.45 21.27
N MET A 303 1.71 -0.45 20.58
CA MET A 303 0.43 0.06 21.09
C MET A 303 0.02 -0.61 22.42
N TYR A 304 0.40 -1.87 22.59
CA TYR A 304 0.16 -2.64 23.79
C TYR A 304 1.26 -3.67 24.01
N GLY A 305 1.50 -4.02 25.28
CA GLY A 305 2.49 -5.05 25.63
C GLY A 305 2.14 -6.42 25.04
N VAL A 306 3.14 -7.06 24.43
CA VAL A 306 3.10 -8.46 24.01
C VAL A 306 3.36 -9.32 25.24
N ILE A 307 2.39 -10.13 25.65
CA ILE A 307 2.66 -11.25 26.55
C ILE A 307 3.35 -12.30 25.69
N ALA A 308 4.66 -12.46 25.87
CA ALA A 308 5.39 -13.54 25.23
C ALA A 308 4.75 -14.86 25.69
N SER A 309 4.12 -15.59 24.75
CA SER A 309 3.64 -16.93 25.04
C SER A 309 4.85 -17.80 25.34
N ALA A 310 4.98 -18.25 26.59
CA ALA A 310 6.14 -19.00 27.06
C ALA A 310 6.15 -20.40 26.40
N GLY A 311 6.66 -20.47 25.18
CA GLY A 311 6.59 -21.62 24.30
C GLY A 311 7.96 -22.18 23.95
N THR A 312 8.38 -23.17 24.75
CA THR A 312 9.36 -24.21 24.39
C THR A 312 10.81 -23.77 24.13
N LYS A 313 11.74 -24.29 24.95
CA LYS A 313 13.20 -24.14 24.74
C LYS A 313 13.60 -24.74 23.37
N PRO A 314 14.50 -24.11 22.60
CA PRO A 314 15.16 -24.79 21.49
C PRO A 314 16.09 -25.87 22.05
N GLY A 315 15.82 -27.13 21.69
CA GLY A 315 16.77 -28.23 21.89
C GLY A 315 17.98 -28.07 20.97
N PRO A 316 19.18 -28.51 21.37
CA PRO A 316 20.40 -28.29 20.60
C PRO A 316 20.40 -29.05 19.27
N SER A 317 21.09 -28.47 18.28
CA SER A 317 21.21 -28.95 16.90
C SER A 317 21.63 -30.43 16.78
N ALA A 318 20.97 -31.17 15.90
CA ALA A 318 21.49 -32.40 15.34
C ALA A 318 22.11 -32.11 13.96
N THR A 319 23.38 -32.48 13.81
CA THR A 319 24.21 -32.19 12.63
C THR A 319 24.00 -33.21 11.51
N THR A 320 23.85 -32.72 10.28
CA THR A 320 24.15 -33.36 8.97
C THR A 320 23.88 -34.86 8.77
N ALA A 321 22.99 -35.18 7.82
CA ALA A 321 23.11 -36.38 6.99
C ALA A 321 22.69 -36.09 5.53
N THR A 322 23.68 -35.98 4.65
CA THR A 322 23.49 -35.81 3.20
C THR A 322 23.23 -37.17 2.57
N VAL A 323 22.09 -37.38 1.90
CA VAL A 323 21.91 -38.50 0.97
C VAL A 323 21.25 -37.99 -0.31
N SER A 324 21.96 -38.14 -1.42
CA SER A 324 21.44 -38.03 -2.77
C SER A 324 21.47 -39.42 -3.39
N LEU A 325 20.37 -39.87 -4.02
CA LEU A 325 20.48 -40.56 -5.31
C LEU A 325 19.15 -40.65 -6.09
N ALA A 326 19.27 -40.32 -7.38
CA ALA A 326 18.64 -40.93 -8.57
C ALA A 326 17.11 -41.15 -8.68
N GLN A 327 16.59 -40.69 -9.82
CA GLN A 327 15.36 -41.14 -10.45
C GLN A 327 15.49 -42.59 -10.96
N ALA A 328 14.37 -43.31 -11.00
CA ALA A 328 14.13 -44.40 -11.96
C ALA A 328 12.66 -44.40 -12.39
N ARG A 329 12.39 -44.69 -13.67
CA ARG A 329 11.05 -44.76 -14.27
C ARG A 329 10.50 -46.19 -14.29
N ASP A 330 9.18 -46.28 -14.28
CA ASP A 330 8.31 -47.28 -14.91
C ASP A 330 8.85 -48.69 -15.21
N THR A 331 8.24 -49.72 -14.60
CA THR A 331 7.46 -50.73 -15.36
C THR A 331 6.59 -51.61 -14.46
N SER A 332 5.44 -52.04 -14.98
CA SER A 332 4.59 -53.12 -14.46
C SER A 332 4.64 -54.30 -15.44
N PRO A 333 4.47 -55.56 -15.00
CA PRO A 333 3.18 -56.21 -15.33
C PRO A 333 2.63 -57.27 -14.34
N ASN A 334 1.30 -57.41 -14.43
CA ASN A 334 0.36 -58.47 -14.00
C ASN A 334 0.83 -59.89 -13.62
N LEU A 335 0.19 -60.43 -12.56
CA LEU A 335 -0.49 -61.74 -12.45
C LEU A 335 -1.04 -61.88 -11.00
N GLY A 336 -2.23 -62.40 -10.66
CA GLY A 336 -3.31 -62.96 -11.47
C GLY A 336 -3.94 -64.20 -10.81
N ARG A 337 -4.86 -64.05 -9.85
CA ARG A 337 -5.79 -65.14 -9.40
C ARG A 337 -6.99 -64.56 -8.64
N GLY A 338 -8.21 -64.91 -9.05
CA GLY A 338 -9.45 -64.44 -8.42
C GLY A 338 -10.23 -65.52 -7.67
N ARG A 339 -11.24 -65.10 -6.90
CA ARG A 339 -12.40 -65.94 -6.55
C ARG A 339 -13.62 -65.06 -6.21
N LYS A 340 -14.75 -65.33 -6.86
CA LYS A 340 -16.12 -64.86 -6.54
C LYS A 340 -17.00 -66.12 -6.50
N PRO A 341 -18.16 -66.15 -5.80
CA PRO A 341 -19.41 -65.86 -6.52
C PRO A 341 -20.56 -65.25 -5.70
N LYS A 342 -21.58 -64.75 -6.42
CA LYS A 342 -23.05 -64.61 -6.15
C LYS A 342 -23.53 -64.21 -4.73
N ALA A 343 -24.29 -63.15 -4.46
CA ALA A 343 -25.44 -62.47 -5.13
C ALA A 343 -26.82 -63.14 -4.98
N LEU A 344 -27.77 -62.47 -4.29
CA LEU A 344 -29.21 -62.38 -4.60
C LEU A 344 -29.91 -61.27 -3.76
N LEU A 345 -30.98 -60.67 -4.31
CA LEU A 345 -32.07 -59.85 -3.69
C LEU A 345 -33.42 -60.53 -4.12
N PRO A 346 -34.66 -59.98 -4.01
CA PRO A 346 -35.25 -58.83 -3.27
C PRO A 346 -36.62 -59.14 -2.55
N THR A 347 -37.25 -58.16 -1.87
CA THR A 347 -38.75 -58.00 -1.81
C THR A 347 -39.23 -56.61 -1.32
N GLU A 348 -40.45 -56.23 -1.74
CA GLU A 348 -41.27 -55.02 -1.43
C GLU A 348 -41.80 -54.98 0.04
N GLY A 349 -42.52 -53.97 0.59
CA GLY A 349 -43.26 -52.75 0.14
C GLY A 349 -44.64 -52.68 0.87
N PRO A 350 -45.59 -51.72 0.65
CA PRO A 350 -45.58 -50.37 0.05
C PRO A 350 -46.10 -49.25 1.02
N GLY A 351 -46.26 -47.97 0.58
CA GLY A 351 -47.10 -46.99 1.34
C GLY A 351 -46.99 -45.47 1.07
N ALA A 352 -47.78 -44.96 0.11
CA ALA A 352 -48.32 -43.58 -0.01
C ALA A 352 -47.40 -42.33 -0.23
N SER A 353 -47.89 -41.41 -1.07
CA SER A 353 -47.38 -40.04 -1.35
C SER A 353 -48.48 -38.99 -1.07
N PRO A 354 -48.20 -37.66 -1.08
CA PRO A 354 -48.16 -36.92 -2.35
C PRO A 354 -47.11 -35.78 -2.44
N ARG A 355 -47.11 -35.12 -3.60
CA ARG A 355 -46.25 -33.98 -4.02
C ARG A 355 -46.60 -32.67 -3.30
N GLU A 356 -45.62 -31.78 -3.14
CA GLU A 356 -45.52 -30.43 -3.76
C GLU A 356 -44.40 -29.57 -3.13
N GLY A 357 -43.86 -28.58 -3.87
CA GLY A 357 -42.97 -27.55 -3.26
C GLY A 357 -41.57 -27.31 -3.84
N LEU A 358 -41.27 -27.63 -5.11
CA LEU A 358 -39.95 -27.34 -5.72
C LEU A 358 -40.01 -26.50 -7.02
N LEU A 359 -40.68 -25.34 -6.97
CA LEU A 359 -40.78 -24.39 -8.10
C LEU A 359 -40.40 -22.93 -7.75
N ALA A 360 -39.88 -22.66 -6.55
CA ALA A 360 -39.67 -21.30 -6.05
C ALA A 360 -38.37 -20.56 -6.45
N PRO A 361 -37.23 -21.20 -6.83
CA PRO A 361 -35.99 -20.45 -7.11
C PRO A 361 -35.75 -20.13 -8.61
N LEU A 362 -36.40 -20.84 -9.55
CA LEU A 362 -36.10 -20.71 -10.98
C LEU A 362 -36.77 -19.47 -11.63
N GLY A 363 -37.95 -19.07 -11.17
CA GLY A 363 -38.65 -17.89 -11.71
C GLY A 363 -37.90 -16.58 -11.45
N MET A 364 -37.40 -16.39 -10.21
CA MET A 364 -36.69 -15.17 -9.82
C MET A 364 -35.40 -14.95 -10.61
N LEU A 365 -34.68 -16.03 -10.96
CA LEU A 365 -33.45 -15.93 -11.75
C LEU A 365 -33.72 -15.46 -13.19
N ALA A 366 -34.82 -15.94 -13.81
CA ALA A 366 -35.22 -15.54 -15.16
C ALA A 366 -35.72 -14.08 -15.25
N PHE A 367 -36.45 -13.60 -14.23
CA PHE A 367 -36.83 -12.18 -14.17
C PHE A 367 -35.63 -11.27 -13.95
N LEU A 368 -34.65 -11.67 -13.13
CA LEU A 368 -33.44 -10.90 -12.90
C LEU A 368 -32.59 -10.77 -14.18
N THR A 369 -32.42 -11.85 -14.95
CA THR A 369 -31.66 -11.79 -16.22
C THR A 369 -32.36 -10.93 -17.29
N LEU A 370 -33.69 -10.97 -17.39
CA LEU A 370 -34.44 -10.14 -18.34
C LEU A 370 -34.43 -8.64 -17.95
N ALA A 371 -34.47 -8.33 -16.65
CA ALA A 371 -34.33 -6.96 -16.15
C ALA A 371 -32.92 -6.40 -16.44
N ILE A 372 -31.86 -7.21 -16.23
CA ILE A 372 -30.49 -6.80 -16.55
C ILE A 372 -30.31 -6.57 -18.06
N ALA A 373 -30.85 -7.45 -18.91
CA ALA A 373 -30.76 -7.33 -20.37
C ALA A 373 -31.47 -6.08 -20.93
N THR A 374 -32.57 -5.65 -20.30
CA THR A 374 -33.31 -4.44 -20.69
C THR A 374 -32.67 -3.15 -20.13
N LEU A 375 -32.08 -3.20 -18.93
CA LEU A 375 -31.32 -2.07 -18.36
C LEU A 375 -29.98 -1.81 -19.06
N TYR A 376 -29.34 -2.83 -19.64
CA TYR A 376 -28.03 -2.72 -20.30
C TYR A 376 -28.06 -2.65 -21.84
N GLY A 377 -29.24 -2.46 -22.45
CA GLY A 377 -29.35 -2.02 -23.84
C GLY A 377 -28.56 -2.87 -24.85
N LEU A 378 -28.80 -4.19 -24.86
CA LEU A 378 -28.15 -5.12 -25.79
C LEU A 378 -28.59 -4.87 -27.26
N SER A 379 -27.92 -3.91 -27.90
CA SER A 379 -27.86 -3.81 -29.36
C SER A 379 -27.10 -5.00 -29.93
N LEU A 380 -27.81 -6.11 -30.16
CA LEU A 380 -27.33 -7.18 -31.01
C LEU A 380 -27.31 -6.68 -32.46
N ALA A 381 -26.15 -6.21 -32.91
CA ALA A 381 -25.89 -5.99 -34.32
C ALA A 381 -25.94 -7.34 -35.06
N THR A 382 -26.92 -7.52 -35.93
CA THR A 382 -26.98 -8.66 -36.85
C THR A 382 -25.90 -8.51 -37.93
N PRO A 383 -25.06 -9.53 -38.18
CA PRO A 383 -24.10 -9.49 -39.28
C PRO A 383 -24.79 -9.78 -40.62
N GLY A 384 -24.85 -8.77 -41.48
CA GLY A 384 -24.99 -8.91 -42.94
C GLY A 384 -26.40 -9.17 -43.49
N GLN A 385 -27.03 -8.10 -43.97
CA GLN A 385 -27.41 -7.97 -45.40
C GLN A 385 -27.45 -6.49 -45.80
#